data_AF-A0AAW2SYR5-F1
#
_entry.id   AF-A0AAW2SYR5-F1
#
_cell.length_a   1.000
_cell.length_b   1.000
_cell.length_c   1.000
_cell.angle_alpha   90.00
_cell.angle_beta   90.00
_cell.angle_gamma   90.00
#
_symmetry.space_group_name_H-M   'P 1'
#
loop_
_entity.id
_entity.type
_entity.pdbx_description
1 polymer ?
#
loop_
_entity_poly.entity_id
_entity_poly.type
_entity_poly.pdbx_seq_one_letter_code
_entity_poly.pdbx_strand_id
1 'polypeptide(L)'
;MAAFMTVLESDLRALSAEARRRYPAVKDAAEHAILKLRSMASPDEIAHNEDILRIFLMACEVKNVKLSVIGLSCLQKLISHDAIAPSALKEILFALKECHMLYLMLLVIVKAP
;
A
#
# COMPACT_ATOMS: atom_id res chain seq x y z
N MET A 1 -10.24 4.40 13.41
CA MET A 1 -9.21 3.33 13.50
C MET A 1 -9.70 1.99 12.94
N ALA A 2 -10.72 1.36 13.55
CA ALA A 2 -11.18 0.03 13.15
C ALA A 2 -11.52 -0.11 11.66
N ALA A 3 -12.21 0.88 11.08
CA ALA A 3 -12.54 0.91 9.65
C ALA A 3 -11.28 0.98 8.76
N PHE A 4 -10.31 1.84 9.10
CA PHE A 4 -9.04 1.96 8.37
C PHE A 4 -8.24 0.65 8.40
N MET A 5 -8.09 0.05 9.57
CA MET A 5 -7.39 -1.23 9.73
C MET A 5 -8.05 -2.36 8.94
N THR A 6 -9.39 -2.39 8.93
CA THR A 6 -10.16 -3.39 8.17
C THR A 6 -9.96 -3.23 6.67
N VAL A 7 -9.98 -1.99 6.18
CA VAL A 7 -9.73 -1.70 4.76
C VAL A 7 -8.29 -2.04 4.37
N LEU A 8 -7.32 -1.68 5.20
CA LEU A 8 -5.90 -1.99 4.97
C LEU A 8 -5.64 -3.50 4.95
N GLU A 9 -6.24 -4.27 5.87
CA GLU A 9 -6.16 -5.74 5.84
C GLU A 9 -6.82 -6.31 4.58
N SER A 10 -7.97 -5.75 4.15
CA SER A 10 -8.65 -6.16 2.92
C SER A 10 -7.78 -5.93 1.67
N ASP A 11 -7.11 -4.78 1.60
CA ASP A 11 -6.23 -4.46 0.48
C ASP A 11 -4.99 -5.38 0.44
N LEU A 12 -4.40 -5.70 1.60
CA LEU A 12 -3.31 -6.69 1.69
C LEU A 12 -3.77 -8.08 1.24
N ARG A 13 -4.99 -8.50 1.59
CA ARG A 13 -5.57 -9.76 1.12
C ARG A 13 -5.78 -9.77 -0.40
N ALA A 14 -6.29 -8.66 -0.95
CA ALA A 14 -6.45 -8.50 -2.40
C ALA A 14 -5.09 -8.56 -3.11
N LEU A 15 -4.07 -7.91 -2.54
CA LEU A 15 -2.71 -7.91 -3.07
C LEU A 15 -2.12 -9.32 -3.08
N SER A 16 -2.24 -10.07 -1.97
CA SER A 16 -1.80 -11.47 -1.90
C SER A 16 -2.49 -12.34 -2.95
N ALA A 17 -3.81 -12.22 -3.07
CA ALA A 17 -4.60 -13.01 -4.03
C ALA A 17 -4.19 -12.74 -5.49
N GLU A 18 -4.00 -11.47 -5.86
CA GLU A 18 -3.58 -11.06 -7.21
C GLU A 18 -2.12 -11.46 -7.49
N ALA A 19 -1.24 -11.36 -6.49
CA ALA A 19 0.17 -11.70 -6.62
C ALA A 19 0.44 -13.21 -6.70
N ARG A 20 -0.44 -14.04 -6.12
CA ARG A 20 -0.24 -15.47 -5.85
C ARG A 20 0.35 -16.29 -7.02
N ARG A 21 -0.04 -15.99 -8.26
CA ARG A 21 0.37 -16.79 -9.43
C ARG A 21 1.71 -16.38 -10.04
N ARG A 22 2.04 -15.09 -10.00
CA ARG A 22 3.15 -14.52 -10.79
C ARG A 22 4.19 -13.80 -9.96
N TYR A 23 3.85 -13.41 -8.73
CA TYR A 23 4.67 -12.57 -7.87
C TYR A 23 4.69 -13.13 -6.44
N PRO A 24 5.25 -14.34 -6.23
CA PRO A 24 5.24 -15.00 -4.91
C PRO A 24 5.87 -14.15 -3.81
N ALA A 25 6.93 -13.37 -4.12
CA ALA A 25 7.54 -12.45 -3.16
C ALA A 25 6.55 -11.36 -2.66
N VAL A 26 5.72 -10.81 -3.54
CA VAL A 26 4.69 -9.82 -3.14
C VAL A 26 3.57 -10.51 -2.33
N LYS A 27 3.21 -11.75 -2.69
CA LYS A 27 2.24 -12.55 -1.93
C LYS A 27 2.73 -12.79 -0.50
N ASP A 28 3.94 -13.30 -0.34
CA ASP A 28 4.51 -13.63 0.97
C ASP A 28 4.68 -12.39 1.85
N ALA A 29 5.14 -11.29 1.25
CA ALA A 29 5.27 -10.02 1.96
C ALA A 29 3.89 -9.50 2.42
N ALA A 30 2.85 -9.61 1.58
CA ALA A 30 1.48 -9.22 1.95
C ALA A 30 0.91 -10.09 3.08
N GLU A 31 1.12 -11.41 3.05
CA GLU A 31 0.69 -12.32 4.12
C GLU A 31 1.39 -12.02 5.45
N HIS A 32 2.69 -11.72 5.39
CA HIS A 32 3.45 -11.32 6.57
C HIS A 32 2.99 -9.95 7.12
N ALA A 33 2.71 -8.99 6.25
CA ALA A 33 2.16 -7.69 6.63
C ALA A 33 0.79 -7.82 7.33
N ILE A 34 -0.08 -8.74 6.89
CA ILE A 34 -1.37 -9.01 7.57
C ILE A 34 -1.15 -9.47 9.01
N LEU A 35 -0.17 -10.35 9.25
CA LEU A 35 0.14 -10.82 10.60
C LEU A 35 0.64 -9.68 11.49
N LYS A 36 1.52 -8.81 10.96
CA LYS A 36 2.03 -7.63 11.67
C LYS A 36 0.93 -6.62 11.97
N LEU A 37 0.07 -6.33 10.98
CA LEU A 37 -1.01 -5.36 11.10
C LEU A 37 -1.97 -5.67 12.26
N ARG A 38 -2.21 -6.96 12.53
CA ARG A 38 -3.07 -7.41 13.64
C ARG A 38 -2.53 -7.11 15.03
N SER A 39 -1.22 -6.89 15.14
CA SER A 39 -0.58 -6.51 16.41
C SER A 39 -0.53 -4.99 16.62
N MET A 40 -0.95 -4.21 15.62
CA MET A 40 -0.89 -2.75 15.66
C MET A 40 -2.20 -2.13 16.14
N ALA A 41 -2.09 -1.08 16.96
CA ALA A 41 -3.23 -0.39 17.55
C ALA A 41 -3.43 1.05 17.04
N SER A 42 -2.44 1.61 16.33
CA SER A 42 -2.45 3.02 15.90
C SER A 42 -1.80 3.26 14.52
N PRO A 43 -2.11 4.38 13.84
CA PRO A 43 -1.45 4.77 12.60
C PRO A 43 0.01 5.14 12.80
N ASP A 44 0.35 5.62 14.00
CA ASP A 44 1.72 5.95 14.37
C ASP A 44 2.61 4.69 14.39
N GLU A 45 2.10 3.57 14.92
CA GLU A 45 2.80 2.28 14.85
C GLU A 45 3.00 1.82 13.41
N ILE A 46 2.02 2.07 12.51
CA ILE A 46 2.14 1.78 11.08
C ILE A 46 3.19 2.68 10.44
N ALA A 47 3.19 3.97 10.74
CA ALA A 47 4.13 4.95 10.20
C ALA A 47 5.58 4.62 10.55
N HIS A 48 5.82 4.07 11.75
CA HIS A 48 7.13 3.62 12.22
C HIS A 48 7.49 2.19 11.78
N ASN A 49 6.63 1.53 11.01
CA ASN A 49 6.86 0.19 10.49
C ASN A 49 7.03 0.21 8.97
N GLU A 50 8.29 0.28 8.54
CA GLU A 50 8.64 0.38 7.12
C GLU A 50 8.16 -0.82 6.30
N ASP A 51 7.97 -1.99 6.91
CA ASP A 51 7.52 -3.18 6.20
C ASP A 51 6.14 -2.95 5.57
N ILE A 52 5.19 -2.37 6.31
CA ILE A 52 3.83 -2.15 5.81
C ILE A 52 3.84 -1.30 4.54
N LEU A 53 4.59 -0.20 4.57
CA LEU A 53 4.76 0.67 3.41
C LEU A 53 5.43 -0.07 2.24
N ARG A 54 6.50 -0.81 2.55
CA ARG A 54 7.35 -1.48 1.55
C ARG A 54 6.57 -2.48 0.71
N ILE A 55 5.57 -3.18 1.27
CA ILE A 55 4.71 -4.10 0.50
C ILE A 55 4.00 -3.37 -0.66
N PHE A 56 3.47 -2.17 -0.41
CA PHE A 56 2.75 -1.42 -1.43
C PHE A 56 3.68 -0.81 -2.47
N LEU A 57 4.90 -0.43 -2.07
CA LEU A 57 5.94 -0.01 -3.01
C LEU A 57 6.38 -1.17 -3.92
N MET A 58 6.61 -2.35 -3.36
CA MET A 58 6.91 -3.57 -4.14
C MET A 58 5.80 -3.89 -5.15
N ALA A 59 4.53 -3.71 -4.77
CA ALA A 59 3.39 -3.89 -5.68
C ALA A 59 3.39 -2.91 -6.86
N CYS A 60 3.84 -1.68 -6.64
CA CYS A 60 4.03 -0.69 -7.69
C CYS A 60 5.21 -1.03 -8.61
N GLU A 61 6.32 -1.53 -8.04
CA GLU A 61 7.56 -1.86 -8.77
C GLU A 61 7.43 -3.01 -9.77
N VAL A 62 6.53 -3.98 -9.54
CA VAL A 62 6.34 -5.11 -10.45
C VAL A 62 5.66 -4.73 -11.78
N LYS A 63 5.28 -3.45 -11.94
CA LYS A 63 4.68 -2.87 -13.17
C LYS A 63 3.47 -3.63 -13.71
N ASN A 64 2.75 -4.32 -12.82
CA ASN A 64 1.49 -4.97 -13.14
C ASN A 64 0.33 -4.04 -12.79
N VAL A 65 -0.51 -3.71 -13.78
CA VAL A 65 -1.59 -2.72 -13.63
C VAL A 65 -2.45 -2.96 -12.39
N LYS A 66 -2.89 -4.20 -12.14
CA LYS A 66 -3.78 -4.49 -11.01
C LYS A 66 -3.08 -4.37 -9.67
N LEU A 67 -1.87 -4.91 -9.55
CA LEU A 67 -1.09 -4.79 -8.31
C LEU A 67 -0.72 -3.34 -8.02
N SER A 68 -0.34 -2.57 -9.04
CA SER A 68 -0.07 -1.14 -8.89
C SER A 68 -1.32 -0.38 -8.46
N VAL A 69 -2.51 -0.68 -9.01
CA VAL A 69 -3.77 -0.05 -8.57
C VAL A 69 -4.06 -0.33 -7.09
N ILE A 70 -3.91 -1.58 -6.64
CA ILE A 70 -4.11 -1.93 -5.22
C ILE A 70 -3.09 -1.22 -4.35
N GLY A 71 -1.80 -1.27 -4.72
CA GLY A 71 -0.71 -0.61 -3.99
C GLY A 71 -0.93 0.90 -3.86
N LEU A 72 -1.22 1.59 -4.96
CA LEU A 72 -1.49 3.03 -4.99
C LEU A 72 -2.71 3.41 -4.17
N SER A 73 -3.80 2.63 -4.24
CA SER A 73 -4.98 2.87 -3.43
C SER A 73 -4.69 2.72 -1.93
N CYS A 74 -3.78 1.82 -1.54
CA CYS A 74 -3.34 1.70 -0.16
C CYS A 74 -2.46 2.86 0.28
N LEU A 75 -1.47 3.24 -0.55
CA LEU A 75 -0.60 4.38 -0.27
C LEU A 75 -1.43 5.66 -0.02
N GLN A 76 -2.47 5.90 -0.82
CA GLN A 76 -3.40 7.00 -0.58
C GLN A 76 -4.02 6.93 0.83
N LYS A 77 -4.57 5.77 1.22
CA LYS A 77 -5.23 5.60 2.52
C LYS A 77 -4.24 5.79 3.67
N LEU A 78 -3.01 5.28 3.53
CA LEU A 78 -1.95 5.50 4.51
C LEU A 78 -1.64 7.00 4.67
N ILE A 79 -1.52 7.75 3.57
CA ILE A 79 -1.32 9.21 3.60
C ILE A 79 -2.51 9.91 4.27
N SER A 80 -3.74 9.60 3.86
CA SER A 80 -4.96 10.24 4.38
C SER A 80 -5.23 9.96 5.86
N HIS A 81 -4.57 8.97 6.45
CA HIS A 81 -4.68 8.61 7.87
C HIS A 81 -3.41 8.93 8.67
N ASP A 82 -2.49 9.74 8.11
CA ASP A 82 -1.21 10.10 8.73
C ASP A 82 -0.37 8.87 9.15
N ALA A 83 -0.54 7.73 8.45
CA ALA A 83 0.11 6.46 8.74
C ALA A 83 1.44 6.27 7.97
N ILE A 84 2.12 7.39 7.66
CA ILE A 84 3.38 7.41 6.91
C ILE A 84 4.36 8.37 7.57
N ALA A 85 5.58 7.91 7.81
CA ALA A 85 6.65 8.78 8.28
C ALA A 85 7.01 9.84 7.23
N PRO A 86 7.27 11.10 7.60
CA PRO A 86 7.62 12.16 6.64
C PRO A 86 8.82 11.83 5.73
N SER A 87 9.77 11.03 6.23
CA SER A 87 10.93 10.55 5.48
C SER A 87 10.54 9.68 4.26
N ALA A 88 9.43 8.95 4.35
CA ALA A 88 8.96 8.04 3.30
C ALA A 88 8.25 8.75 2.14
N LEU A 89 7.82 10.01 2.31
CA LEU A 89 7.12 10.76 1.26
C LEU A 89 7.91 10.84 -0.05
N LYS A 90 9.24 10.99 0.05
CA LYS A 90 10.12 11.06 -1.12
C LYS A 90 10.11 9.75 -1.92
N GLU A 91 10.14 8.61 -1.23
CA GLU A 91 10.11 7.28 -1.84
C GLU A 91 8.76 7.02 -2.51
N ILE A 92 7.67 7.41 -1.85
CA ILE A 92 6.31 7.31 -2.40
C ILE A 92 6.19 8.14 -3.67
N LEU A 93 6.62 9.41 -3.65
CA LEU A 93 6.61 10.28 -4.83
C LEU A 93 7.43 9.72 -5.98
N PHE A 94 8.53 9.02 -5.68
CA PHE A 94 9.34 8.35 -6.70
C PHE A 94 8.60 7.16 -7.32
N ALA A 95 8.05 6.24 -6.50
CA ALA A 95 7.26 5.11 -6.98
C ALA A 95 6.03 5.57 -7.80
N LEU A 96 5.41 6.66 -7.36
CA LEU A 96 4.33 7.37 -8.02
C LEU A 96 4.73 7.87 -9.43
N LYS A 97 5.91 8.48 -9.56
CA LYS A 97 6.44 8.95 -10.85
C LYS A 97 6.74 7.79 -11.82
N GLU A 98 7.32 6.71 -11.31
CA GLU A 98 7.70 5.53 -12.11
C GLU A 98 6.49 4.72 -12.59
N CYS A 99 5.40 4.74 -11.82
CA CYS A 99 4.11 4.29 -12.31
C CYS A 99 3.63 5.27 -13.38
N HIS A 100 3.96 5.04 -14.65
CA HIS A 100 3.48 5.77 -15.84
C HIS A 100 1.94 5.86 -16.00
N MET A 101 1.19 5.42 -14.99
CA MET A 101 -0.25 5.48 -14.84
C MET A 101 -0.72 6.86 -14.36
N LEU A 102 -0.35 7.92 -15.08
CA LEU A 102 -0.76 9.31 -14.81
C LEU A 102 -2.30 9.45 -14.70
N TYR A 103 -3.06 8.60 -15.40
CA TYR A 103 -4.53 8.62 -15.38
C TYR A 103 -5.12 8.05 -14.07
N LEU A 104 -4.46 7.07 -13.45
CA LEU A 104 -4.89 6.50 -12.16
C LEU A 104 -4.53 7.44 -11.01
N MET A 105 -3.40 8.14 -11.09
CA MET A 105 -3.04 9.16 -10.08
C MET A 105 -4.07 10.29 -10.00
N LEU A 106 -4.56 10.77 -11.14
CA LEU A 106 -5.63 11.78 -11.16
C LEU A 106 -6.93 11.25 -10.54
N LEU A 107 -7.31 10.00 -10.79
CA LEU A 107 -8.51 9.41 -10.18
C LEU A 107 -8.36 9.14 -8.68
N VAL A 108 -7.17 8.77 -8.21
CA VAL A 108 -6.90 8.45 -6.81
C VAL A 108 -6.74 9.74 -5.97
N ILE A 109 -6.07 10.77 -6.51
CA ILE A 109 -5.85 12.05 -5.80
C ILE A 109 -7.09 12.96 -5.87
N VAL A 110 -7.83 13.02 -7.00
CA VAL A 110 -8.95 13.97 -7.20
C VAL A 110 -10.30 13.41 -6.72
N LYS A 111 -10.40 12.11 -6.42
CA LYS A 111 -11.64 11.46 -5.97
C LYS A 111 -11.62 11.09 -4.48
N ALA A 112 -10.88 11.84 -3.67
CA ALA A 112 -11.05 11.85 -2.23
C ALA A 112 -12.16 12.89 -1.89
N PRO A 113 -13.28 12.50 -1.26
CA PRO A 113 -14.27 13.44 -0.75
C PRO A 113 -13.71 14.30 0.39
#